data_AF-A0A365PR57-F1
#
_entry.id   AF-A0A365PR57-F1
#
_cell.length_a   1.000
_cell.length_b   1.000
_cell.length_c   1.000
_cell.angle_alpha   90.00
_cell.angle_beta   90.00
_cell.angle_gamma   90.00
#
_symmetry.space_group_name_H-M   'P 1'
#
loop_
_entity.id
_entity.type
_entity.pdbx_description
1 polymer ?
#
loop_
_entity_poly.entity_id
_entity_poly.type
_entity_poly.pdbx_seq_one_letter_code
_entity_poly.pdbx_strand_id
1 'polypeptide(L)'
;MEDFSLAALKSLILANQLLTTGVLSLLVSAVFVWKYWEQVSYFLIRVWHSFPLVGTVARLARKPSSVDSDGWINHEVTLAGVYYREYKKYVRGPEAYNASLDYLAKAGEAGRPPRPAWVLFLVIGLVLIEAMGFAYVLAGWMNMDASTNDRHLLTAGTAILLAVASAICAEIAGHTVHHNTLVARARHSWQVDEPSKRPSSLKAINKQINLEDSFSDDNSPDYQQLLARMKDVNTDVSRKFLSLIVCGAFVASMAVGAFVVRSASLDSIETEMVNGMRAEASAQSASSFGSPFDLPEESQVINDEAEDATITDKMEAIRQASLTTYVMLSLIYIAIQGISIWLASKYYFAGTHSHTAWRLTHKYATAEEMMDAMDQHRTAIASHADDKLRRLQTKLSTRDHTNSGVLGALDGENSAHRNFLAYVQYKAGKVTQRAAIQPALAAQPAAVAIVPPVETATAHAVAETAPAAATEPTAAIKASEFHDVTGLAEESLAVASRALNVTEAQLRDIREQQQTLKTLGLFPTKTEGTLS
;
A
#
# COMPACT_ATOMS: atom_id res chain seq x y z
N MET A 1 30.53 -25.67 19.08
CA MET A 1 29.18 -25.43 19.66
C MET A 1 28.21 -24.82 18.64
N GLU A 2 28.65 -23.94 17.72
CA GLU A 2 27.86 -23.52 16.55
C GLU A 2 27.60 -24.68 15.55
N ASP A 3 28.53 -25.63 15.47
CA ASP A 3 28.43 -26.77 14.56
C ASP A 3 27.22 -27.68 14.84
N PHE A 4 26.75 -27.79 16.09
CA PHE A 4 25.68 -28.75 16.42
C PHE A 4 24.28 -28.27 15.98
N SER A 5 24.03 -26.97 16.02
CA SER A 5 22.77 -26.37 15.55
C SER A 5 22.69 -26.35 14.02
N LEU A 6 23.78 -25.94 13.36
CA LEU A 6 23.88 -26.01 11.90
C LEU A 6 23.96 -27.44 11.38
N ALA A 7 24.57 -28.38 12.11
CA ALA A 7 24.61 -29.79 11.76
C ALA A 7 23.24 -30.46 11.92
N ALA A 8 22.44 -30.09 12.92
CA ALA A 8 21.07 -30.58 13.07
C ALA A 8 20.14 -30.01 11.98
N LEU A 9 20.28 -28.73 11.65
CA LEU A 9 19.57 -28.13 10.51
C LEU A 9 20.02 -28.78 9.19
N LYS A 10 21.34 -28.96 9.00
CA LYS A 10 21.90 -29.66 7.84
C LYS A 10 21.44 -31.10 7.78
N SER A 11 21.40 -31.84 8.89
CA SER A 11 21.01 -33.25 8.89
C SER A 11 19.53 -33.42 8.56
N LEU A 12 18.66 -32.52 9.04
CA LEU A 12 17.24 -32.52 8.71
C LEU A 12 17.00 -32.07 7.25
N ILE A 13 17.75 -31.08 6.76
CA ILE A 13 17.76 -30.68 5.35
C ILE A 13 18.27 -31.82 4.47
N LEU A 14 19.32 -32.53 4.87
CA LEU A 14 19.96 -33.57 4.07
C LEU A 14 19.17 -34.88 4.11
N ALA A 15 18.51 -35.20 5.22
CA ALA A 15 17.59 -36.34 5.35
C ALA A 15 16.29 -36.13 4.55
N ASN A 16 15.79 -34.89 4.47
CA ASN A 16 14.57 -34.53 3.75
C ASN A 16 14.86 -33.52 2.62
N GLN A 17 15.93 -33.78 1.85
CA GLN A 17 16.48 -32.84 0.87
C GLN A 17 15.47 -32.46 -0.23
N LEU A 18 14.69 -33.43 -0.72
CA LEU A 18 13.65 -33.20 -1.72
C LEU A 18 12.45 -32.43 -1.15
N LEU A 19 12.06 -32.69 0.09
CA LEU A 19 10.93 -32.02 0.75
C LEU A 19 11.29 -30.57 1.10
N THR A 20 12.47 -30.34 1.69
CA THR A 20 12.93 -29.00 2.06
C THR A 20 13.19 -28.12 0.84
N THR A 21 13.83 -28.64 -0.20
CA THR A 21 13.99 -27.92 -1.48
C THR A 21 12.66 -27.67 -2.18
N GLY A 22 11.75 -28.64 -2.18
CA GLY A 22 10.40 -28.50 -2.72
C GLY A 22 9.58 -27.42 -2.02
N VAL A 23 9.57 -27.40 -0.69
CA VAL A 23 8.87 -26.39 0.12
C VAL A 23 9.48 -25.01 -0.08
N LEU A 24 10.81 -24.89 -0.07
CA LEU A 24 11.49 -23.60 -0.29
C LEU A 24 11.22 -23.08 -1.70
N SER A 25 11.29 -23.93 -2.72
CA SER A 25 10.97 -23.58 -4.09
C SER A 25 9.50 -23.15 -4.23
N LEU A 26 8.58 -23.83 -3.54
CA LEU A 26 7.16 -23.47 -3.54
C LEU A 26 6.93 -22.12 -2.86
N LEU A 27 7.60 -21.84 -1.73
CA LEU A 27 7.51 -20.55 -1.04
C LEU A 27 8.08 -19.41 -1.89
N VAL A 28 9.25 -19.60 -2.51
CA VAL A 28 9.84 -18.60 -3.41
C VAL A 28 8.92 -18.34 -4.61
N SER A 29 8.38 -19.40 -5.22
CA SER A 29 7.43 -19.29 -6.32
C SER A 29 6.14 -18.57 -5.89
N ALA A 30 5.60 -18.90 -4.71
CA ALA A 30 4.41 -18.24 -4.16
C ALA A 30 4.64 -16.74 -3.91
N VAL A 31 5.80 -16.36 -3.38
CA VAL A 31 6.19 -14.94 -3.21
C VAL A 31 6.30 -14.23 -4.55
N PHE A 32 6.86 -14.89 -5.57
CA PHE A 32 6.96 -14.34 -6.92
C PHE A 32 5.57 -14.14 -7.55
N VAL A 33 4.70 -15.15 -7.46
CA VAL A 33 3.32 -15.09 -7.95
C VAL A 33 2.52 -14.01 -7.22
N TRP A 34 2.68 -13.89 -5.90
CA TRP A 34 2.03 -12.86 -5.11
C TRP A 34 2.48 -11.45 -5.52
N LYS A 35 3.78 -11.25 -5.73
CA LYS A 35 4.36 -9.97 -6.16
C LYS A 35 3.91 -9.55 -7.56
N TYR A 36 3.83 -10.50 -8.51
CA TYR A 36 3.46 -10.24 -9.90
C TYR A 36 2.02 -10.65 -10.23
N TRP A 37 1.14 -10.72 -9.22
CA TRP A 37 -0.20 -11.27 -9.35
C TRP A 37 -1.04 -10.57 -10.44
N GLU A 38 -0.92 -9.26 -10.61
CA GLU A 38 -1.63 -8.53 -11.66
C GLU A 38 -1.25 -9.02 -13.07
N GLN A 39 0.04 -9.25 -13.31
CA GLN A 39 0.55 -9.75 -14.59
C GLN A 39 0.22 -11.23 -14.79
N VAL A 40 0.38 -12.04 -13.75
CA VAL A 40 0.05 -13.48 -13.77
C VAL A 40 -1.44 -13.69 -14.00
N SER A 41 -2.29 -12.94 -13.30
CA SER A 41 -3.75 -12.97 -13.47
C SER A 41 -4.15 -12.61 -14.91
N TYR A 42 -3.59 -11.53 -15.46
CA TYR A 42 -3.85 -11.16 -16.85
C TYR A 42 -3.35 -12.22 -17.84
N PHE A 43 -2.15 -12.78 -17.61
CA PHE A 43 -1.61 -13.88 -18.41
C PHE A 43 -2.52 -15.11 -18.36
N LEU A 44 -2.96 -15.52 -17.17
CA LEU A 44 -3.88 -16.65 -16.98
C LEU A 44 -5.21 -16.40 -17.69
N ILE A 45 -5.77 -15.18 -17.62
CA ILE A 45 -6.95 -14.81 -18.40
C ILE A 45 -6.66 -15.05 -19.89
N ARG A 46 -5.56 -14.52 -20.42
CA ARG A 46 -5.21 -14.66 -21.85
C ARG A 46 -5.04 -16.13 -22.28
N VAL A 47 -4.35 -16.92 -21.48
CA VAL A 47 -4.13 -18.35 -21.74
C VAL A 47 -5.46 -19.11 -21.66
N TRP A 48 -6.25 -18.88 -20.61
CA TRP A 48 -7.58 -19.48 -20.43
C TRP A 48 -8.51 -19.21 -21.60
N HIS A 49 -8.52 -17.97 -22.12
CA HIS A 49 -9.34 -17.60 -23.26
C HIS A 49 -8.86 -18.23 -24.58
N SER A 50 -7.57 -18.61 -24.67
CA SER A 50 -6.95 -19.18 -25.86
C SER A 50 -7.01 -20.70 -25.93
N PHE A 51 -7.40 -21.40 -24.84
CA PHE A 51 -7.45 -22.86 -24.84
C PHE A 51 -8.45 -23.39 -25.89
N PRO A 52 -8.02 -24.33 -26.75
CA PRO A 52 -8.81 -24.73 -27.93
C PRO A 52 -10.08 -25.51 -27.59
N LEU A 53 -10.11 -26.25 -26.48
CA LEU A 53 -11.22 -27.16 -26.12
C LEU A 53 -12.13 -26.65 -25.00
N VAL A 54 -11.55 -26.05 -23.96
CA VAL A 54 -12.26 -25.64 -22.72
C VAL A 54 -12.26 -24.12 -22.55
N GLY A 55 -11.45 -23.41 -23.32
CA GLY A 55 -11.26 -21.97 -23.18
C GLY A 55 -12.53 -21.18 -23.46
N THR A 56 -12.59 -19.96 -22.91
CA THR A 56 -13.75 -19.08 -23.00
C THR A 56 -14.22 -18.90 -24.46
N VAL A 57 -13.32 -18.63 -25.41
CA VAL A 57 -13.68 -18.47 -26.83
C VAL A 57 -14.29 -19.75 -27.42
N ALA A 58 -13.69 -20.92 -27.14
CA ALA A 58 -14.22 -22.20 -27.63
C ALA A 58 -15.59 -22.53 -27.02
N ARG A 59 -15.78 -22.21 -25.73
CA ARG A 59 -17.04 -22.42 -25.02
C ARG A 59 -18.14 -21.47 -25.49
N LEU A 60 -17.84 -20.19 -25.72
CA LEU A 60 -18.83 -19.23 -26.24
C LEU A 60 -19.21 -19.54 -27.69
N ALA A 61 -18.27 -19.98 -28.53
CA ALA A 61 -18.56 -20.38 -29.90
C ALA A 61 -19.54 -21.58 -30.00
N ARG A 62 -19.54 -22.50 -29.01
CA ARG A 62 -20.45 -23.65 -28.97
C ARG A 62 -21.87 -23.31 -28.50
N LYS A 63 -22.07 -22.18 -27.82
CA LYS A 63 -23.38 -21.78 -27.29
C LYS A 63 -24.20 -21.02 -28.34
N PRO A 64 -25.53 -21.11 -28.32
CA PRO A 64 -26.37 -20.27 -29.17
C PRO A 64 -26.09 -18.79 -28.86
N SER A 65 -25.96 -18.00 -29.91
CA SER A 65 -25.67 -16.56 -29.86
C SER A 65 -26.84 -15.78 -30.42
N SER A 66 -27.10 -14.62 -29.86
CA SER A 66 -28.06 -13.65 -30.38
C SER A 66 -27.42 -12.27 -30.47
N VAL A 67 -28.00 -11.44 -31.33
CA VAL A 67 -27.67 -10.02 -31.46
C VAL A 67 -28.58 -9.26 -30.51
N ASP A 68 -27.98 -8.40 -29.69
CA ASP A 68 -28.71 -7.48 -28.81
C ASP A 68 -29.45 -6.41 -29.61
N SER A 69 -30.39 -5.69 -29.00
CA SER A 69 -31.12 -4.60 -29.68
C SER A 69 -30.20 -3.53 -30.28
N ASP A 70 -29.02 -3.41 -29.68
CA ASP A 70 -28.01 -2.40 -30.02
C ASP A 70 -26.99 -2.92 -31.05
N GLY A 71 -27.31 -4.05 -31.70
CA GLY A 71 -26.53 -4.61 -32.80
C GLY A 71 -25.30 -5.41 -32.39
N TRP A 72 -24.90 -5.45 -31.11
CA TRP A 72 -23.76 -6.23 -30.63
C TRP A 72 -24.11 -7.70 -30.37
N ILE A 73 -23.19 -8.62 -30.66
CA ILE A 73 -23.38 -10.03 -30.35
C ILE A 73 -23.14 -10.26 -28.85
N ASN A 74 -24.05 -10.93 -28.15
CA ASN A 74 -23.97 -11.14 -26.69
C ASN A 74 -22.65 -11.79 -26.22
N HIS A 75 -22.09 -12.67 -27.05
CA HIS A 75 -20.81 -13.32 -26.77
C HIS A 75 -19.61 -12.37 -26.91
N GLU A 76 -19.66 -11.43 -27.86
CA GLU A 76 -18.64 -10.38 -28.01
C GLU A 76 -18.67 -9.43 -26.81
N VAL A 77 -19.86 -9.03 -26.37
CA VAL A 77 -20.05 -8.18 -25.17
C VAL A 77 -19.48 -8.86 -23.92
N THR A 78 -19.70 -10.16 -23.77
CA THR A 78 -19.19 -10.95 -22.64
C THR A 78 -17.67 -11.02 -22.67
N LEU A 79 -17.08 -11.28 -23.84
CA LEU A 79 -15.63 -11.39 -24.02
C LEU A 79 -14.95 -10.03 -23.85
N ALA A 80 -15.41 -9.01 -24.56
CA ALA A 80 -14.89 -7.66 -24.49
C ALA A 80 -15.08 -7.03 -23.11
N GLY A 81 -16.14 -7.39 -22.38
CA GLY A 81 -16.36 -6.94 -21.00
C GLY A 81 -15.23 -7.32 -20.03
N VAL A 82 -14.62 -8.50 -20.20
CA VAL A 82 -13.48 -8.95 -19.39
C VAL A 82 -12.25 -8.09 -19.65
N TYR A 83 -11.92 -7.85 -20.92
CA TYR A 83 -10.78 -7.01 -21.32
C TYR A 83 -11.01 -5.54 -21.00
N TYR A 84 -12.25 -5.05 -21.06
CA TYR A 84 -12.61 -3.68 -20.68
C TYR A 84 -12.28 -3.36 -19.22
N ARG A 85 -12.47 -4.32 -18.31
CA ARG A 85 -12.12 -4.14 -16.90
C ARG A 85 -10.62 -3.94 -16.70
N GLU A 86 -9.80 -4.64 -17.47
CA GLU A 86 -8.35 -4.48 -17.45
C GLU A 86 -7.92 -3.19 -18.15
N TYR A 87 -8.53 -2.88 -19.29
CA TYR A 87 -8.31 -1.64 -20.03
C TYR A 87 -8.59 -0.39 -19.18
N LYS A 88 -9.71 -0.37 -18.44
CA LYS A 88 -10.11 0.76 -17.59
C LYS A 88 -9.08 1.12 -16.51
N LYS A 89 -8.27 0.16 -16.04
CA LYS A 89 -7.23 0.44 -15.02
C LYS A 89 -6.15 1.41 -15.51
N TYR A 90 -5.94 1.45 -16.83
CA TYR A 90 -4.94 2.27 -17.52
C TYR A 90 -5.54 3.50 -18.20
N VAL A 91 -6.85 3.77 -18.02
CA VAL A 91 -7.48 5.01 -18.47
C VAL A 91 -7.33 6.04 -17.34
N ARG A 92 -6.16 6.66 -17.25
CA ARG A 92 -5.88 7.76 -16.31
C ARG A 92 -5.33 8.95 -17.09
N GLY A 93 -5.71 10.15 -16.69
CA GLY A 93 -5.23 11.39 -17.31
C GLY A 93 -3.90 11.89 -16.73
N PRO A 94 -3.34 12.99 -17.29
CA PRO A 94 -2.17 13.68 -16.73
C PRO A 94 -2.35 14.08 -15.28
N GLU A 95 -3.57 14.52 -14.96
CA GLU A 95 -3.95 15.02 -13.65
C GLU A 95 -3.74 13.97 -12.56
N ALA A 96 -3.91 12.67 -12.89
CA ALA A 96 -3.70 11.59 -11.93
C ALA A 96 -2.25 11.48 -11.45
N TYR A 97 -1.27 11.84 -12.30
CA TYR A 97 0.14 11.88 -11.91
C TYR A 97 0.41 13.02 -10.93
N ASN A 98 -0.03 14.23 -11.28
CA ASN A 98 0.14 15.43 -10.47
C ASN A 98 -0.62 15.32 -9.14
N ALA A 99 -1.85 14.84 -9.17
CA ALA A 99 -2.65 14.56 -7.98
C ALA A 99 -1.98 13.53 -7.08
N SER A 100 -1.31 12.52 -7.65
CA SER A 100 -0.56 11.53 -6.85
C SER A 100 0.70 12.10 -6.20
N LEU A 101 1.43 12.99 -6.89
CA LEU A 101 2.58 13.69 -6.30
C LEU A 101 2.15 14.62 -5.17
N ASP A 102 1.12 15.42 -5.42
CA ASP A 102 0.53 16.32 -4.44
C ASP A 102 0.00 15.55 -3.21
N TYR A 103 -0.72 14.44 -3.45
CA TYR A 103 -1.23 13.58 -2.38
C TYR A 103 -0.10 13.06 -1.49
N LEU A 104 1.01 12.59 -2.06
CA LEU A 104 2.16 12.11 -1.30
C LEU A 104 2.86 13.22 -0.52
N ALA A 105 2.97 14.41 -1.11
CA ALA A 105 3.55 15.59 -0.44
C ALA A 105 2.72 15.96 0.80
N LYS A 106 1.41 16.09 0.64
CA LYS A 106 0.47 16.45 1.72
C LYS A 106 0.31 15.35 2.77
N ALA A 107 0.36 14.08 2.36
CA ALA A 107 0.41 12.95 3.29
C ALA A 107 1.72 12.89 4.10
N GLY A 108 2.74 13.67 3.73
CA GLY A 108 4.06 13.62 4.38
C GLY A 108 4.88 12.39 4.03
N GLU A 109 4.55 11.74 2.93
CA GLU A 109 5.13 10.46 2.51
C GLU A 109 5.86 10.58 1.16
N ALA A 110 6.04 11.81 0.66
CA ALA A 110 6.90 12.10 -0.47
C ALA A 110 8.33 11.55 -0.24
N GLY A 111 8.87 10.87 -1.26
CA GLY A 111 10.21 10.27 -1.21
C GLY A 111 10.34 8.99 -0.36
N ARG A 112 9.25 8.49 0.24
CA ARG A 112 9.27 7.22 0.97
C ARG A 112 9.04 6.04 0.00
N PRO A 113 9.96 5.06 -0.08
CA PRO A 113 9.71 3.84 -0.83
C PRO A 113 8.91 2.81 0.00
N PRO A 114 8.08 1.95 -0.64
CA PRO A 114 7.59 0.73 -0.01
C PRO A 114 8.75 -0.18 0.33
N ARG A 115 8.49 -1.14 1.21
CA ARG A 115 9.49 -2.12 1.67
C ARG A 115 10.12 -2.85 0.46
N PRO A 116 11.42 -2.63 0.18
CA PRO A 116 12.08 -3.36 -0.89
C PRO A 116 12.26 -4.83 -0.46
N ALA A 117 12.32 -5.74 -1.44
CA ALA A 117 12.37 -7.18 -1.17
C ALA A 117 13.59 -7.57 -0.30
N TRP A 118 14.74 -6.89 -0.44
CA TRP A 118 15.92 -7.16 0.36
C TRP A 118 15.72 -6.88 1.86
N VAL A 119 14.91 -5.87 2.21
CA VAL A 119 14.58 -5.58 3.62
C VAL A 119 13.72 -6.70 4.20
N LEU A 120 12.81 -7.26 3.41
CA LEU A 120 12.03 -8.42 3.84
C LEU A 120 12.95 -9.61 4.14
N PHE A 121 13.91 -9.92 3.26
CA PHE A 121 14.88 -10.99 3.49
C PHE A 121 15.77 -10.71 4.71
N LEU A 122 16.19 -9.46 4.91
CA LEU A 122 16.96 -9.05 6.08
C LEU A 122 16.17 -9.27 7.37
N VAL A 123 14.92 -8.80 7.43
CA VAL A 123 14.06 -8.96 8.62
C VAL A 123 13.78 -10.43 8.90
N ILE A 124 13.45 -11.22 7.87
CA ILE A 124 13.25 -12.67 8.01
C ILE A 124 14.53 -13.33 8.53
N GLY A 125 15.70 -12.98 7.98
CA GLY A 125 16.99 -13.52 8.43
C GLY A 125 17.30 -13.16 9.89
N LEU A 126 17.14 -11.89 10.28
CA LEU A 126 17.35 -11.41 11.64
C LEU A 126 16.46 -12.16 12.64
N VAL A 127 15.16 -12.22 12.34
CA VAL A 127 14.16 -12.85 13.23
C VAL A 127 14.36 -14.37 13.30
N LEU A 128 14.75 -15.04 12.21
CA LEU A 128 15.03 -16.48 12.22
C LEU A 128 16.27 -16.83 13.05
N ILE A 129 17.38 -16.12 12.83
CA ILE A 129 18.63 -16.33 13.60
C ILE A 129 18.36 -16.18 15.09
N GLU A 130 17.61 -15.13 15.43
CA GLU A 130 17.23 -14.83 16.79
C GLU A 130 16.32 -15.93 17.37
N ALA A 131 15.23 -16.27 16.69
CA ALA A 131 14.29 -17.28 17.17
C ALA A 131 14.93 -18.67 17.29
N MET A 132 15.91 -19.01 16.44
CA MET A 132 16.74 -20.21 16.60
C MET A 132 17.53 -20.16 17.91
N GLY A 133 18.12 -19.02 18.26
CA GLY A 133 18.81 -18.81 19.53
C GLY A 133 17.89 -18.99 20.75
N PHE A 134 16.63 -18.57 20.66
CA PHE A 134 15.62 -18.82 21.71
C PHE A 134 15.16 -20.27 21.77
N ALA A 135 14.87 -20.85 20.62
CA ALA A 135 14.40 -22.23 20.58
C ALA A 135 15.47 -23.20 21.07
N TYR A 136 16.75 -22.95 20.76
CA TYR A 136 17.86 -23.74 21.28
C TYR A 136 17.91 -23.74 22.82
N VAL A 137 17.66 -22.59 23.44
CA VAL A 137 17.57 -22.47 24.91
C VAL A 137 16.40 -23.29 25.45
N LEU A 138 15.25 -23.23 24.78
CA LEU A 138 14.08 -24.02 25.17
C LEU A 138 14.24 -25.52 24.91
N ALA A 139 15.11 -25.92 23.99
CA ALA A 139 15.33 -27.33 23.63
C ALA A 139 15.77 -28.19 24.82
N GLY A 140 16.52 -27.64 25.77
CA GLY A 140 16.92 -28.33 27.00
C GLY A 140 15.76 -28.66 27.94
N TRP A 141 14.64 -27.93 27.81
CA TRP A 141 13.42 -28.08 28.62
C TRP A 141 12.29 -28.78 27.87
N MET A 142 12.48 -29.00 26.57
CA MET A 142 11.53 -29.65 25.69
C MET A 142 11.59 -31.16 25.86
N ASN A 143 10.48 -31.76 26.30
CA ASN A 143 10.22 -33.19 26.46
C ASN A 143 11.49 -34.06 26.58
N MET A 144 11.94 -34.25 27.83
CA MET A 144 13.14 -35.03 28.14
C MET A 144 13.02 -36.50 27.70
N ASP A 145 11.82 -37.01 27.41
CA ASP A 145 11.60 -38.39 26.97
C ASP A 145 11.56 -38.53 25.43
N ALA A 146 11.61 -37.43 24.68
CA ALA A 146 11.58 -37.46 23.23
C ALA A 146 12.94 -37.87 22.64
N SER A 147 12.90 -38.58 21.50
CA SER A 147 14.12 -38.94 20.77
C SER A 147 14.91 -37.69 20.34
N THR A 148 16.23 -37.81 20.15
CA THR A 148 17.08 -36.68 19.73
C THR A 148 16.58 -36.02 18.44
N ASN A 149 16.10 -36.83 17.49
CA ASN A 149 15.54 -36.33 16.24
C ASN A 149 14.22 -35.56 16.46
N ASP A 150 13.35 -36.06 17.33
CA ASP A 150 12.09 -35.37 17.65
C ASP A 150 12.33 -34.06 18.40
N ARG A 151 13.34 -34.00 19.26
CA ARG A 151 13.75 -32.73 19.90
C ARG A 151 14.22 -31.71 18.88
N HIS A 152 15.02 -32.09 17.89
CA HIS A 152 15.43 -31.17 16.82
C HIS A 152 14.24 -30.64 16.02
N LEU A 153 13.27 -31.51 15.69
CA LEU A 153 12.06 -31.09 15.00
C LEU A 153 11.21 -30.13 15.85
N LEU A 154 11.05 -30.44 17.14
CA LEU A 154 10.29 -29.62 18.08
C LEU A 154 10.96 -28.24 18.27
N THR A 155 12.28 -28.21 18.43
CA THR A 155 13.08 -26.98 18.51
C THR A 155 12.94 -26.14 17.23
N ALA A 156 13.05 -26.75 16.05
CA ALA A 156 12.85 -26.05 14.78
C ALA A 156 11.42 -25.49 14.65
N GLY A 157 10.41 -26.27 15.04
CA GLY A 157 9.01 -25.84 15.06
C GLY A 157 8.78 -24.63 15.98
N THR A 158 9.33 -24.67 17.19
CA THR A 158 9.25 -23.55 18.13
C THR A 158 10.00 -22.32 17.65
N ALA A 159 11.17 -22.48 17.01
CA ALA A 159 11.88 -21.35 16.39
C ALA A 159 11.00 -20.66 15.34
N ILE A 160 10.35 -21.42 14.46
CA ILE A 160 9.48 -20.86 13.42
C ILE A 160 8.27 -20.16 14.04
N LEU A 161 7.62 -20.76 15.04
CA LEU A 161 6.47 -20.15 15.71
C LEU A 161 6.84 -18.82 16.40
N LEU A 162 7.96 -18.80 17.12
CA LEU A 162 8.47 -17.59 17.77
C LEU A 162 8.86 -16.53 16.74
N ALA A 163 9.50 -16.93 15.63
CA ALA A 163 9.85 -16.02 14.55
C ALA A 163 8.61 -15.35 13.94
N VAL A 164 7.57 -16.12 13.63
CA VAL A 164 6.33 -15.58 13.05
C VAL A 164 5.63 -14.64 14.03
N ALA A 165 5.47 -15.04 15.30
CA ALA A 165 4.86 -14.20 16.33
C ALA A 165 5.62 -12.88 16.50
N SER A 166 6.94 -12.96 16.60
CA SER A 166 7.81 -11.79 16.77
C SER A 166 7.77 -10.85 15.56
N ALA A 167 7.82 -11.39 14.33
CA ALA A 167 7.72 -10.61 13.10
C ALA A 167 6.39 -9.85 13.02
N ILE A 168 5.27 -10.50 13.34
CA ILE A 168 3.94 -9.86 13.34
C ILE A 168 3.89 -8.73 14.38
N CYS A 169 4.38 -8.98 15.60
CA CYS A 169 4.45 -7.96 16.64
C CYS A 169 5.29 -6.74 16.20
N ALA A 170 6.48 -6.98 15.63
CA ALA A 170 7.36 -5.93 15.14
C ALA A 170 6.75 -5.11 14.00
N GLU A 171 6.02 -5.75 13.08
CA GLU A 171 5.32 -5.05 11.99
C GLU A 171 4.22 -4.13 12.52
N ILE A 172 3.35 -4.66 13.38
CA ILE A 172 2.24 -3.89 13.95
C ILE A 172 2.81 -2.72 14.76
N ALA A 173 3.83 -2.96 15.59
CA ALA A 173 4.49 -1.92 16.36
C ALA A 173 5.10 -0.84 15.44
N GLY A 174 5.84 -1.23 14.40
CA GLY A 174 6.44 -0.30 13.44
C GLY A 174 5.41 0.58 12.74
N HIS A 175 4.28 0.00 12.32
CA HIS A 175 3.18 0.74 11.71
C HIS A 175 2.61 1.79 12.68
N THR A 176 2.40 1.40 13.95
CA THR A 176 1.91 2.35 14.96
C THR A 176 2.90 3.47 15.29
N VAL A 177 4.22 3.19 15.29
CA VAL A 177 5.25 4.23 15.46
C VAL A 177 5.11 5.28 14.37
N HIS A 178 5.01 4.87 13.10
CA HIS A 178 4.92 5.82 12.00
C HIS A 178 3.65 6.66 12.08
N HIS A 179 2.49 6.03 12.28
CA HIS A 179 1.23 6.73 12.47
C HIS A 179 1.31 7.76 13.62
N ASN A 180 1.90 7.37 14.75
CA ASN A 180 2.05 8.26 15.91
C ASN A 180 2.98 9.45 15.62
N THR A 181 4.02 9.28 14.80
CA THR A 181 4.90 10.40 14.39
C THR A 181 4.15 11.43 13.54
N LEU A 182 3.30 10.98 12.62
CA LEU A 182 2.49 11.88 11.79
C LEU A 182 1.40 12.59 12.60
N VAL A 183 0.72 11.88 13.51
CA VAL A 183 -0.23 12.48 14.47
C VAL A 183 0.46 13.51 15.36
N ALA A 184 1.67 13.22 15.84
CA ALA A 184 2.44 14.16 16.64
C ALA A 184 2.82 15.43 15.85
N ARG A 185 3.25 15.25 14.59
CA ARG A 185 3.54 16.37 13.68
C ARG A 185 2.30 17.22 13.41
N ALA A 186 1.16 16.60 13.08
CA ALA A 186 -0.10 17.30 12.86
C ALA A 186 -0.53 18.11 14.11
N ARG A 187 -0.41 17.52 15.30
CA ARG A 187 -0.73 18.21 16.56
C ARG A 187 0.21 19.37 16.82
N HIS A 188 1.51 19.21 16.57
CA HIS A 188 2.49 20.27 16.74
C HIS A 188 2.20 21.44 15.79
N SER A 189 1.96 21.16 14.51
CA SER A 189 1.58 22.19 13.53
C SER A 189 0.29 22.92 13.93
N TRP A 190 -0.72 22.21 14.43
CA TRP A 190 -1.95 22.82 14.95
C TRP A 190 -1.73 23.69 16.20
N GLN A 191 -0.75 23.37 17.03
CA GLN A 191 -0.41 24.15 18.24
C GLN A 191 0.35 25.44 17.92
N VAL A 192 1.12 25.45 16.83
CA VAL A 192 1.90 26.61 16.38
C VAL A 192 1.04 27.63 15.64
N ASP A 193 -0.05 27.19 15.01
CA ASP A 193 -0.94 28.06 14.24
C ASP A 193 -1.71 29.09 15.09
N GLU A 194 -2.05 30.19 14.42
CA GLU A 194 -2.71 31.34 15.04
C GLU A 194 -4.06 30.95 15.70
N PRO A 195 -4.31 31.31 16.97
CA PRO A 195 -5.53 30.93 17.67
C PRO A 195 -6.83 31.37 17.00
N SER A 196 -6.77 32.43 16.17
CA SER A 196 -7.88 32.98 15.39
C SER A 196 -8.23 32.17 14.14
N LYS A 197 -7.25 31.45 13.56
CA LYS A 197 -7.41 30.63 12.35
C LYS A 197 -7.54 29.15 12.66
N ARG A 198 -7.15 28.72 13.87
CA ARG A 198 -7.27 27.33 14.27
C ARG A 198 -8.73 26.94 14.54
N PRO A 199 -9.20 25.78 14.06
CA PRO A 199 -10.48 25.24 14.48
C PRO A 199 -10.44 24.89 15.97
N SER A 200 -11.57 25.05 16.65
CA SER A 200 -11.72 24.80 18.10
C SER A 200 -11.32 23.38 18.52
N SER A 201 -11.37 22.42 17.58
CA SER A 201 -10.81 21.10 17.78
C SER A 201 -10.34 20.47 16.46
N LEU A 202 -9.31 19.62 16.54
CA LEU A 202 -8.85 18.77 15.43
C LEU A 202 -9.93 17.78 14.94
N LYS A 203 -11.05 17.65 15.67
CA LYS A 203 -12.15 16.71 15.37
C LYS A 203 -12.97 17.13 14.14
N ALA A 204 -13.04 18.45 13.87
CA ALA A 204 -13.86 19.02 12.81
C ALA A 204 -13.29 18.78 11.39
N ILE A 205 -12.14 18.09 11.29
CA ILE A 205 -11.28 18.05 10.11
C ILE A 205 -11.38 16.71 9.34
N ASN A 206 -12.21 15.78 9.80
CA ASN A 206 -12.29 14.42 9.23
C ASN A 206 -13.17 14.34 7.97
N LYS A 207 -12.79 15.03 6.90
CA LYS A 207 -13.22 14.67 5.54
C LYS A 207 -12.08 13.91 4.88
N GLN A 208 -12.25 12.60 4.71
CA GLN A 208 -11.25 11.79 4.03
C GLN A 208 -11.20 12.15 2.54
N ILE A 209 -10.00 12.42 2.04
CA ILE A 209 -9.78 12.85 0.66
C ILE A 209 -9.25 11.68 -0.18
N ASN A 210 -9.88 11.48 -1.33
CA ASN A 210 -9.44 10.49 -2.32
C ASN A 210 -8.27 11.04 -3.15
N LEU A 211 -7.56 10.13 -3.80
CA LEU A 211 -6.41 10.47 -4.64
C LEU A 211 -6.73 11.52 -5.72
N GLU A 212 -7.88 11.38 -6.39
CA GLU A 212 -8.30 12.25 -7.50
C GLU A 212 -8.75 13.64 -7.01
N ASP A 213 -9.13 13.76 -5.74
CA ASP A 213 -9.60 15.02 -5.13
C ASP A 213 -8.49 15.74 -4.36
N SER A 214 -7.21 15.42 -4.63
CA SER A 214 -6.10 15.92 -3.81
C SER A 214 -5.97 17.45 -3.81
N PHE A 215 -6.46 18.14 -4.84
CA PHE A 215 -6.45 19.61 -4.93
C PHE A 215 -7.62 20.28 -4.17
N SER A 216 -8.58 19.51 -3.67
CA SER A 216 -9.78 20.06 -3.04
C SER A 216 -9.52 20.76 -1.70
N ASP A 217 -8.35 20.56 -1.10
CA ASP A 217 -7.98 21.07 0.21
C ASP A 217 -6.71 21.93 0.20
N ASP A 218 -6.27 22.43 -0.96
CA ASP A 218 -5.11 23.32 -1.12
C ASP A 218 -5.17 24.55 -0.22
N ASN A 219 -6.37 25.07 0.00
CA ASN A 219 -6.61 26.26 0.83
C ASN A 219 -6.69 25.93 2.33
N SER A 220 -6.62 24.66 2.71
CA SER A 220 -6.66 24.24 4.11
C SER A 220 -5.25 24.17 4.71
N PRO A 221 -5.07 24.36 6.02
CA PRO A 221 -3.76 24.31 6.64
C PRO A 221 -3.11 22.92 6.60
N ASP A 222 -1.78 22.85 6.62
CA ASP A 222 -0.98 21.63 6.42
C ASP A 222 -1.40 20.44 7.31
N TYR A 223 -1.74 20.71 8.58
CA TYR A 223 -2.16 19.65 9.50
C TYR A 223 -3.51 19.04 9.09
N GLN A 224 -4.40 19.82 8.47
CA GLN A 224 -5.68 19.33 7.96
C GLN A 224 -5.48 18.49 6.70
N GLN A 225 -4.63 18.95 5.79
CA GLN A 225 -4.28 18.20 4.59
C GLN A 225 -3.65 16.83 4.93
N LEU A 226 -2.78 16.80 5.94
CA LEU A 226 -2.17 15.58 6.45
C LEU A 226 -3.20 14.62 7.05
N LEU A 227 -4.06 15.11 7.95
CA LEU A 227 -5.05 14.29 8.65
C LEU A 227 -6.13 13.73 7.70
N ALA A 228 -6.54 14.49 6.68
CA ALA A 228 -7.52 14.07 5.68
C ALA A 228 -7.06 12.86 4.84
N ARG A 229 -5.74 12.61 4.79
CA ARG A 229 -5.14 11.52 4.01
C ARG A 229 -4.73 10.32 4.87
N MET A 230 -4.57 10.51 6.19
CA MET A 230 -4.16 9.46 7.12
C MET A 230 -5.26 8.41 7.35
N LYS A 231 -4.85 7.14 7.46
CA LYS A 231 -5.75 6.03 7.80
C LYS A 231 -6.00 5.98 9.30
N ASP A 232 -7.25 5.65 9.69
CA ASP A 232 -7.67 5.34 11.06
C ASP A 232 -7.39 6.44 12.10
N VAL A 233 -7.61 7.71 11.74
CA VAL A 233 -7.54 8.83 12.67
C VAL A 233 -8.74 8.77 13.62
N ASN A 234 -8.47 8.60 14.92
CA ASN A 234 -9.51 8.60 15.95
C ASN A 234 -10.17 9.99 16.05
N THR A 235 -11.38 10.07 16.58
CA THR A 235 -12.11 11.34 16.77
C THR A 235 -11.32 12.35 17.61
N ASP A 236 -10.48 11.89 18.55
CA ASP A 236 -9.58 12.73 19.35
C ASP A 236 -8.16 12.92 18.76
N VAL A 237 -7.90 12.40 17.54
CA VAL A 237 -6.59 12.42 16.87
C VAL A 237 -5.49 11.96 17.84
N SER A 238 -5.77 10.93 18.65
CA SER A 238 -4.87 10.46 19.70
C SER A 238 -3.84 9.46 19.18
N ARG A 239 -2.67 9.43 19.84
CA ARG A 239 -1.60 8.46 19.55
C ARG A 239 -2.01 7.09 20.05
N LYS A 240 -1.80 6.06 19.23
CA LYS A 240 -2.08 4.66 19.57
C LYS A 240 -0.83 4.01 20.14
N PHE A 241 -0.74 3.88 21.46
CA PHE A 241 0.40 3.22 22.12
C PHE A 241 0.14 1.75 22.47
N LEU A 242 -1.10 1.28 22.38
CA LEU A 242 -1.47 -0.07 22.83
C LEU A 242 -0.62 -1.15 22.15
N SER A 243 -0.50 -1.14 20.82
CA SER A 243 0.29 -2.13 20.09
C SER A 243 1.78 -2.04 20.41
N LEU A 244 2.29 -0.83 20.67
CA LEU A 244 3.68 -0.62 21.06
C LEU A 244 3.95 -1.15 22.47
N ILE A 245 3.02 -0.95 23.40
CA ILE A 245 3.10 -1.49 24.77
C ILE A 245 3.01 -3.01 24.74
N VAL A 246 2.08 -3.59 23.97
CA VAL A 246 1.94 -5.05 23.84
C VAL A 246 3.20 -5.67 23.23
N CYS A 247 3.73 -5.08 22.16
CA CYS A 247 4.97 -5.54 21.54
C CYS A 247 6.17 -5.38 22.50
N GLY A 248 6.28 -4.24 23.19
CA GLY A 248 7.34 -4.00 24.16
C GLY A 248 7.28 -4.97 25.35
N ALA A 249 6.09 -5.26 25.86
CA ALA A 249 5.86 -6.25 26.91
C ALA A 249 6.21 -7.67 26.44
N PHE A 250 5.85 -8.03 25.20
CA PHE A 250 6.22 -9.31 24.58
C PHE A 250 7.74 -9.46 24.43
N VAL A 251 8.42 -8.43 23.91
CA VAL A 251 9.89 -8.45 23.78
C VAL A 251 10.55 -8.53 25.16
N ALA A 252 10.08 -7.73 26.13
CA ALA A 252 10.62 -7.77 27.49
C ALA A 252 10.40 -9.13 28.17
N SER A 253 9.20 -9.72 28.06
CA SER A 253 8.90 -11.03 28.64
C SER A 253 9.73 -12.15 28.01
N MET A 254 9.94 -12.10 26.69
CA MET A 254 10.83 -13.03 26.00
C MET A 254 12.28 -12.88 26.45
N ALA A 255 12.79 -11.64 26.55
CA ALA A 255 14.16 -11.37 26.99
C ALA A 255 14.42 -11.88 28.42
N VAL A 256 13.47 -11.63 29.34
CA VAL A 256 13.53 -12.13 30.72
C VAL A 256 13.37 -13.64 30.75
N GLY A 257 12.41 -14.20 30.00
CA GLY A 257 12.17 -15.63 29.93
C GLY A 257 13.40 -16.39 29.44
N ALA A 258 14.08 -15.93 28.40
CA ALA A 258 15.31 -16.57 27.93
C ALA A 258 16.46 -16.44 28.92
N PHE A 259 16.58 -15.30 29.61
CA PHE A 259 17.58 -15.16 30.66
C PHE A 259 17.36 -16.19 31.78
N VAL A 260 16.12 -16.32 32.26
CA VAL A 260 15.74 -17.28 33.31
C VAL A 260 15.94 -18.73 32.86
N VAL A 261 15.54 -19.09 31.64
CA VAL A 261 15.75 -20.46 31.14
C VAL A 261 17.24 -20.76 30.98
N ARG A 262 18.04 -19.79 30.52
CA ARG A 262 19.50 -19.96 30.43
C ARG A 262 20.17 -20.06 31.80
N SER A 263 19.74 -19.27 32.79
CA SER A 263 20.26 -19.38 34.15
C SER A 263 19.91 -20.73 34.78
N ALA A 264 18.66 -21.17 34.64
CA ALA A 264 18.25 -22.47 35.18
C ALA A 264 18.96 -23.65 34.48
N SER A 265 19.23 -23.52 33.18
CA SER A 265 20.02 -24.54 32.45
C SER A 265 21.47 -24.55 32.91
N LEU A 266 22.04 -23.39 33.23
CA LEU A 266 23.38 -23.29 33.79
C LEU A 266 23.46 -23.96 35.17
N ASP A 267 22.48 -23.74 36.04
CA ASP A 267 22.43 -24.37 37.37
C ASP A 267 22.41 -25.91 37.27
N SER A 268 21.68 -26.46 36.29
CA SER A 268 21.66 -27.91 36.06
C SER A 268 23.01 -28.46 35.57
N ILE A 269 23.70 -27.71 34.69
CA ILE A 269 25.02 -28.09 34.18
C ILE A 269 26.08 -27.97 35.28
N GLU A 270 26.00 -26.92 36.11
CA GLU A 270 26.87 -26.71 37.25
C GLU A 270 26.75 -27.87 38.24
N THR A 271 25.52 -28.31 38.56
CA THR A 271 25.29 -29.45 39.45
C THR A 271 25.91 -30.74 38.90
N GLU A 272 25.78 -31.01 37.60
CA GLU A 272 26.41 -32.18 36.95
C GLU A 272 27.94 -32.08 36.98
N MET A 273 28.50 -30.90 36.71
CA MET A 273 29.94 -30.66 36.70
C MET A 273 30.56 -30.76 38.09
N VAL A 274 29.91 -30.21 39.12
CA VAL A 274 30.33 -30.34 40.52
C VAL A 274 30.29 -31.81 40.95
N ASN A 275 29.22 -32.53 40.62
CA ASN A 275 29.13 -33.96 40.94
C ASN A 275 30.24 -34.77 40.23
N GLY A 276 30.56 -34.44 38.97
CA GLY A 276 31.66 -35.04 38.22
C GLY A 276 33.03 -34.74 38.84
N MET A 277 33.34 -33.46 39.12
CA MET A 277 34.60 -33.06 39.75
C MET A 277 34.76 -33.66 41.15
N ARG A 278 33.68 -33.73 41.94
CA ARG A 278 33.69 -34.38 43.26
C ARG A 278 33.91 -35.89 43.15
N ALA A 279 33.35 -36.54 42.13
CA ALA A 279 33.60 -37.96 41.85
C ALA A 279 35.05 -38.22 41.40
N GLU A 280 35.65 -37.33 40.62
CA GLU A 280 37.06 -37.40 40.21
C GLU A 280 38.01 -37.16 41.39
N ALA A 281 37.74 -36.14 42.22
CA ALA A 281 38.49 -35.84 43.44
C ALA A 281 38.43 -37.04 44.41
N SER A 282 37.24 -37.58 44.67
CA SER A 282 37.10 -38.77 45.51
C SER A 282 37.74 -40.03 44.93
N ALA A 283 37.80 -40.19 43.60
CA ALA A 283 38.55 -41.26 42.96
C ALA A 283 40.08 -41.10 43.11
N GLN A 284 40.60 -39.86 43.07
CA GLN A 284 41.99 -39.57 43.37
C GLN A 284 42.33 -39.85 44.84
N SER A 285 41.48 -39.45 45.78
CA SER A 285 41.66 -39.73 47.21
C SER A 285 41.56 -41.24 47.52
N ALA A 286 40.65 -41.97 46.85
CA ALA A 286 40.55 -43.43 47.00
C ALA A 286 41.77 -44.19 46.46
N SER A 287 42.49 -43.65 45.47
CA SER A 287 43.74 -44.22 44.97
C SER A 287 44.93 -44.02 45.90
N SER A 288 44.80 -43.16 46.92
CA SER A 288 45.80 -42.94 47.98
C SER A 288 45.67 -43.92 49.15
N PHE A 289 44.48 -44.52 49.34
CA PHE A 289 44.19 -45.45 50.44
C PHE A 289 45.01 -46.74 50.28
N GLY A 290 46.17 -46.82 50.93
CA GLY A 290 47.13 -47.93 50.80
C GLY A 290 48.57 -47.51 50.49
N SER A 291 48.84 -46.21 50.32
CA SER A 291 50.20 -45.67 50.22
C SER A 291 50.84 -45.56 51.61
N PRO A 292 52.09 -46.01 51.82
CA PRO A 292 52.81 -45.84 53.09
C PRO A 292 53.13 -44.39 53.48
N PHE A 293 52.64 -43.40 52.72
CA PHE A 293 52.73 -41.96 52.96
C PHE A 293 51.36 -41.30 53.24
N ASP A 294 50.40 -42.06 53.76
CA ASP A 294 49.07 -41.52 54.10
C ASP A 294 49.16 -40.31 55.03
N LEU A 295 48.50 -39.22 54.63
CA LEU A 295 48.45 -37.98 55.38
C LEU A 295 47.64 -38.20 56.68
N PRO A 296 48.03 -37.59 57.81
CA PRO A 296 47.23 -37.62 59.04
C PRO A 296 45.80 -37.12 58.79
N GLU A 297 44.80 -37.66 59.50
CA GLU A 297 43.38 -37.32 59.33
C GLU A 297 43.12 -35.80 59.32
N GLU A 298 43.80 -35.03 60.18
CA GLU A 298 43.66 -33.57 60.21
C GLU A 298 44.13 -32.87 58.92
N SER A 299 45.14 -33.41 58.23
CA SER A 299 45.64 -32.86 56.96
C SER A 299 44.78 -33.28 55.77
N GLN A 300 44.12 -34.45 55.84
CA GLN A 300 43.15 -34.88 54.83
C GLN A 300 41.93 -33.96 54.84
N VAL A 301 41.41 -33.62 56.03
CA VAL A 301 40.28 -32.69 56.17
C VAL A 301 40.61 -31.30 55.59
N ILE A 302 41.83 -30.79 55.80
CA ILE A 302 42.26 -29.50 55.23
C ILE A 302 42.40 -29.58 53.71
N ASN A 303 42.87 -30.71 53.17
CA ASN A 303 43.00 -30.90 51.73
C ASN A 303 41.64 -31.02 51.05
N ASP A 304 40.69 -31.76 51.65
CA ASP A 304 39.32 -31.89 51.18
C ASP A 304 38.59 -30.52 51.18
N GLU A 305 38.79 -29.72 52.23
CA GLU A 305 38.23 -28.36 52.32
C GLU A 305 38.83 -27.43 51.26
N ALA A 306 40.14 -27.51 51.01
CA ALA A 306 40.80 -26.70 49.99
C ALA A 306 40.40 -27.10 48.56
N GLU A 307 40.17 -28.40 48.31
CA GLU A 307 39.65 -28.91 47.04
C GLU A 307 38.20 -28.47 46.83
N ASP A 308 37.33 -28.60 47.84
CA ASP A 308 35.95 -28.11 47.77
C ASP A 308 35.89 -26.60 47.54
N ALA A 309 36.72 -25.80 48.24
CA ALA A 309 36.81 -24.36 48.02
C ALA A 309 37.29 -24.01 46.59
N THR A 310 38.25 -24.76 46.06
CA THR A 310 38.73 -24.58 44.68
C THR A 310 37.67 -24.92 43.64
N ILE A 311 36.87 -25.97 43.88
CA ILE A 311 35.74 -26.35 43.03
C ILE A 311 34.69 -25.25 43.04
N THR A 312 34.31 -24.73 44.21
CA THR A 312 33.33 -23.65 44.31
C THR A 312 33.80 -22.36 43.65
N ASP A 313 35.06 -21.98 43.80
CA ASP A 313 35.61 -20.76 43.18
C ASP A 313 35.62 -20.86 41.65
N LYS A 314 36.00 -22.03 41.11
CA LYS A 314 35.95 -22.27 39.66
C LYS A 314 34.51 -22.22 39.13
N MET A 315 33.54 -22.76 39.88
CA MET A 315 32.13 -22.75 39.50
C MET A 315 31.52 -21.36 39.54
N GLU A 316 31.78 -20.59 40.60
CA GLU A 316 31.27 -19.21 40.68
C GLU A 316 31.86 -18.35 39.55
N ALA A 317 33.14 -18.52 39.20
CA ALA A 317 33.75 -17.80 38.08
C ALA A 317 33.10 -18.17 36.72
N ILE A 318 32.81 -19.45 36.48
CA ILE A 318 32.10 -19.92 35.28
C ILE A 318 30.66 -19.39 35.27
N ARG A 319 29.99 -19.38 36.42
CA ARG A 319 28.63 -18.88 36.57
C ARG A 319 28.54 -17.39 36.26
N GLN A 320 29.46 -16.60 36.80
CA GLN A 320 29.51 -15.15 36.57
C GLN A 320 29.81 -14.82 35.09
N ALA A 321 30.75 -15.54 34.47
CA ALA A 321 31.09 -15.35 33.05
C ALA A 321 29.93 -15.70 32.11
N SER A 322 29.23 -16.80 32.38
CA SER A 322 28.07 -17.24 31.57
C SER A 322 26.86 -16.32 31.78
N LEU A 323 26.57 -15.89 33.00
CA LEU A 323 25.50 -14.92 33.29
C LEU A 323 25.72 -13.62 32.53
N THR A 324 26.96 -13.11 32.48
CA THR A 324 27.31 -11.90 31.71
C THR A 324 27.02 -12.09 30.22
N THR A 325 27.36 -13.25 29.67
CA THR A 325 27.08 -13.59 28.27
C THR A 325 25.58 -13.65 27.99
N TYR A 326 24.78 -14.17 28.94
CA TYR A 326 23.32 -14.24 28.80
C TYR A 326 22.67 -12.86 28.79
N VAL A 327 23.13 -11.95 29.65
CA VAL A 327 22.68 -10.53 29.63
C VAL A 327 22.99 -9.90 28.28
N MET A 328 24.21 -10.10 27.76
CA MET A 328 24.62 -9.54 26.48
C MET A 328 23.75 -10.05 25.32
N LEU A 329 23.45 -11.35 25.28
CA LEU A 329 22.55 -11.94 24.28
C LEU A 329 21.12 -11.37 24.38
N SER A 330 20.60 -11.13 25.58
CA SER A 330 19.29 -10.50 25.77
C SER A 330 19.26 -9.04 25.32
N LEU A 331 20.35 -8.29 25.50
CA LEU A 331 20.46 -6.92 24.97
C LEU A 331 20.51 -6.90 23.44
N ILE A 332 21.26 -7.83 22.83
CA ILE A 332 21.32 -7.97 21.37
C ILE A 332 19.93 -8.31 20.80
N TYR A 333 19.17 -9.20 21.47
CA TYR A 333 17.79 -9.49 21.11
C TYR A 333 16.92 -8.23 21.08
N ILE A 334 16.97 -7.42 22.13
CA ILE A 334 16.20 -6.16 22.19
C ILE A 334 16.63 -5.21 21.07
N ALA A 335 17.93 -5.13 20.77
CA ALA A 335 18.45 -4.29 19.69
C ALA A 335 17.96 -4.76 18.31
N ILE A 336 17.99 -6.07 18.03
CA ILE A 336 17.45 -6.66 16.79
C ILE A 336 15.96 -6.38 16.65
N GLN A 337 15.18 -6.54 17.73
CA GLN A 337 13.77 -6.20 17.73
C GLN A 337 13.52 -4.70 17.49
N GLY A 338 14.35 -3.83 18.07
CA GLY A 338 14.32 -2.39 17.79
C GLY A 338 14.57 -2.07 16.32
N ILE A 339 15.54 -2.72 15.68
CA ILE A 339 15.84 -2.57 14.25
C ILE A 339 14.67 -3.07 13.39
N SER A 340 14.06 -4.22 13.74
CA SER A 340 12.89 -4.76 13.05
C SER A 340 11.69 -3.81 13.10
N ILE A 341 11.40 -3.24 14.27
CA ILE A 341 10.36 -2.22 14.46
C ILE A 341 10.68 -0.96 13.66
N TRP A 342 11.94 -0.52 13.67
CA TRP A 342 12.38 0.66 12.92
C TRP A 342 12.24 0.47 11.40
N LEU A 343 12.68 -0.69 10.87
CA LEU A 343 12.50 -1.05 9.46
C LEU A 343 11.02 -1.11 9.09
N ALA A 344 10.19 -1.74 9.92
CA ALA A 344 8.74 -1.76 9.71
C ALA A 344 8.15 -0.34 9.69
N SER A 345 8.61 0.55 10.58
CA SER A 345 8.18 1.95 10.62
C SER A 345 8.64 2.77 9.42
N LYS A 346 9.86 2.54 8.91
CA LYS A 346 10.46 3.31 7.80
C LYS A 346 9.86 3.01 6.43
N TYR A 347 9.36 1.79 6.22
CA TYR A 347 8.83 1.35 4.92
C TYR A 347 7.30 1.22 4.88
N TYR A 348 6.61 1.53 5.98
CA TYR A 348 5.16 1.56 6.04
C TYR A 348 4.60 2.90 5.53
N PHE A 349 3.43 2.83 4.87
CA PHE A 349 2.61 3.97 4.48
C PHE A 349 1.39 4.06 5.42
N ALA A 350 1.22 5.20 6.07
CA ALA A 350 0.09 5.52 6.94
C ALA A 350 -1.09 6.14 6.19
N GLY A 351 -0.87 6.74 5.00
CA GLY A 351 -1.96 7.30 4.21
C GLY A 351 -2.83 6.24 3.52
N THR A 352 -4.09 6.60 3.25
CA THR A 352 -5.12 5.67 2.75
C THR A 352 -4.88 5.25 1.31
N HIS A 353 -4.41 6.18 0.46
CA HIS A 353 -4.08 5.94 -0.95
C HIS A 353 -2.59 6.16 -1.25
N SER A 354 -1.72 6.21 -0.25
CA SER A 354 -0.30 6.53 -0.47
C SER A 354 0.46 5.46 -1.25
N HIS A 355 0.18 4.18 -1.01
CA HIS A 355 0.80 3.10 -1.78
C HIS A 355 0.38 3.13 -3.26
N THR A 356 -0.89 3.49 -3.54
CA THR A 356 -1.38 3.58 -4.92
C THR A 356 -0.81 4.82 -5.63
N ALA A 357 -0.72 5.96 -4.94
CA ALA A 357 -0.06 7.17 -5.41
C ALA A 357 1.44 6.95 -5.70
N TRP A 358 2.14 6.27 -4.80
CA TRP A 358 3.56 5.94 -4.97
C TRP A 358 3.80 5.08 -6.22
N ARG A 359 2.94 4.07 -6.45
CA ARG A 359 3.08 3.18 -7.61
C ARG A 359 2.90 3.90 -8.95
N LEU A 360 2.12 4.98 -8.97
CA LEU A 360 1.91 5.81 -10.16
C LEU A 360 3.07 6.78 -10.41
N THR A 361 3.70 7.27 -9.35
CA THR A 361 4.72 8.34 -9.45
C THR A 361 6.14 7.79 -9.49
N HIS A 362 6.43 6.68 -8.82
CA HIS A 362 7.80 6.16 -8.72
C HIS A 362 8.34 5.56 -10.02
N LYS A 363 7.46 5.05 -10.90
CA LYS A 363 7.88 4.36 -12.13
C LYS A 363 8.22 5.31 -13.28
N TYR A 364 7.76 6.56 -13.21
CA TYR A 364 7.80 7.50 -14.32
C TYR A 364 8.35 8.83 -13.84
N ALA A 365 9.28 9.41 -14.58
CA ALA A 365 9.87 10.71 -14.24
C ALA A 365 8.92 11.86 -14.55
N THR A 366 8.03 11.71 -15.54
CA THR A 366 7.08 12.74 -15.97
C THR A 366 5.68 12.18 -16.18
N ALA A 367 4.68 13.07 -16.20
CA ALA A 367 3.30 12.71 -16.52
C ALA A 367 3.15 12.19 -17.96
N GLU A 368 3.98 12.68 -18.89
CA GLU A 368 4.01 12.24 -20.29
C GLU A 368 4.51 10.79 -20.42
N GLU A 369 5.62 10.46 -19.76
CA GLU A 369 6.14 9.09 -19.74
C GLU A 369 5.13 8.10 -19.15
N MET A 370 4.40 8.52 -18.10
CA MET A 370 3.30 7.74 -17.54
C MET A 370 2.21 7.49 -18.59
N MET A 371 1.81 8.51 -19.35
CA MET A 371 0.79 8.35 -20.40
C MET A 371 1.26 7.41 -21.49
N ASP A 372 2.48 7.58 -22.00
CA ASP A 372 3.03 6.71 -23.03
C ASP A 372 3.05 5.24 -22.60
N ALA A 373 3.49 4.97 -21.37
CA ALA A 373 3.49 3.63 -20.81
C ALA A 373 2.07 3.07 -20.62
N MET A 374 1.13 3.89 -20.16
CA MET A 374 -0.27 3.49 -20.06
C MET A 374 -0.87 3.22 -21.44
N ASP A 375 -0.49 3.97 -22.47
CA ASP A 375 -0.98 3.87 -23.84
C ASP A 375 -0.46 2.63 -24.53
N GLN A 376 0.80 2.26 -24.27
CA GLN A 376 1.35 0.97 -24.65
C GLN A 376 0.55 -0.18 -24.02
N HIS A 377 0.24 -0.09 -22.73
CA HIS A 377 -0.60 -1.10 -22.06
C HIS A 377 -2.02 -1.15 -22.62
N ARG A 378 -2.66 0.00 -22.86
CA ARG A 378 -3.99 0.12 -23.48
C ARG A 378 -4.02 -0.52 -24.86
N THR A 379 -3.04 -0.19 -25.69
CA THR A 379 -2.88 -0.73 -27.05
C THR A 379 -2.63 -2.23 -27.04
N ALA A 380 -1.80 -2.73 -26.13
CA ALA A 380 -1.56 -4.16 -25.98
C ALA A 380 -2.82 -4.92 -25.52
N ILE A 381 -3.59 -4.36 -24.58
CA ILE A 381 -4.85 -4.96 -24.13
C ILE A 381 -5.87 -4.97 -25.27
N ALA A 382 -5.99 -3.87 -26.02
CA ALA A 382 -6.88 -3.75 -27.15
C ALA A 382 -6.53 -4.78 -28.26
N SER A 383 -5.26 -4.90 -28.62
CA SER A 383 -4.82 -5.87 -29.63
C SER A 383 -5.03 -7.32 -29.19
N HIS A 384 -4.79 -7.64 -27.92
CA HIS A 384 -5.11 -8.96 -27.38
C HIS A 384 -6.63 -9.25 -27.40
N ALA A 385 -7.46 -8.26 -27.08
CA ALA A 385 -8.90 -8.39 -27.12
C ALA A 385 -9.40 -8.60 -28.56
N ASP A 386 -8.86 -7.84 -29.51
CA ASP A 386 -9.18 -7.96 -30.94
C ASP A 386 -8.80 -9.34 -31.51
N ASP A 387 -7.63 -9.89 -31.15
CA ASP A 387 -7.26 -11.26 -31.52
C ASP A 387 -8.29 -12.28 -31.01
N LYS A 388 -8.79 -12.13 -29.78
CA LYS A 388 -9.80 -13.06 -29.24
C LYS A 388 -11.19 -12.85 -29.84
N LEU A 389 -11.57 -11.60 -30.12
CA LEU A 389 -12.83 -11.28 -30.79
C LEU A 389 -12.83 -11.84 -32.22
N ARG A 390 -11.75 -11.63 -32.99
CA ARG A 390 -11.61 -12.20 -34.34
C ARG A 390 -11.70 -13.72 -34.33
N ARG A 391 -10.99 -14.40 -33.40
CA ARG A 391 -11.10 -15.86 -33.25
C ARG A 391 -12.52 -16.32 -32.93
N LEU A 392 -13.26 -15.57 -32.12
CA LEU A 392 -14.65 -15.87 -31.80
C LEU A 392 -15.54 -15.67 -33.04
N GLN A 393 -15.40 -14.53 -33.74
CA GLN A 393 -16.13 -14.19 -34.96
C GLN A 393 -15.92 -15.25 -36.05
N THR A 394 -14.67 -15.64 -36.31
CA THR A 394 -14.34 -16.72 -37.27
C THR A 394 -15.02 -18.04 -36.88
N LYS A 395 -15.02 -18.42 -35.59
CA LYS A 395 -15.69 -19.65 -35.15
C LYS A 395 -17.21 -19.58 -35.22
N LEU A 396 -17.79 -18.39 -35.08
CA LEU A 396 -19.24 -18.19 -35.21
C LEU A 396 -19.67 -18.18 -36.69
N SER A 397 -18.87 -17.61 -37.58
CA SER A 397 -19.17 -17.58 -39.02
C SER A 397 -19.01 -18.95 -39.68
N THR A 398 -18.03 -19.77 -39.26
CA THR A 398 -17.81 -21.12 -39.82
C THR A 398 -18.73 -22.19 -39.26
N ARG A 399 -19.73 -21.85 -38.44
CA ARG A 399 -20.56 -22.81 -37.73
C ARG A 399 -21.94 -22.96 -38.37
N ASP A 400 -22.28 -24.19 -38.73
CA ASP A 400 -23.49 -24.53 -39.50
C ASP A 400 -24.82 -24.14 -38.84
N HIS A 401 -24.87 -24.04 -37.51
CA HIS A 401 -26.09 -23.71 -36.74
C HIS A 401 -26.05 -22.31 -36.12
N THR A 402 -25.27 -21.38 -36.68
CA THR A 402 -25.29 -19.99 -36.24
C THR A 402 -26.57 -19.29 -36.73
N ASN A 403 -27.20 -18.52 -35.83
CA ASN A 403 -28.42 -17.77 -36.12
C ASN A 403 -28.21 -16.80 -37.30
N SER A 404 -29.18 -16.69 -38.22
CA SER A 404 -29.11 -15.81 -39.40
C SER A 404 -28.90 -14.34 -39.05
N GLY A 405 -29.46 -13.86 -37.94
CA GLY A 405 -29.20 -12.51 -37.44
C GLY A 405 -27.75 -12.29 -36.99
N VAL A 406 -27.11 -13.33 -36.47
CA VAL A 406 -25.69 -13.30 -36.10
C VAL A 406 -24.79 -13.40 -37.34
N LEU A 407 -25.16 -14.21 -38.33
CA LEU A 407 -24.44 -14.28 -39.61
C LEU A 407 -24.51 -12.94 -40.36
N GLY A 408 -25.69 -12.29 -40.41
CA GLY A 408 -25.83 -10.95 -40.99
C GLY A 408 -25.07 -9.87 -40.21
N ALA A 409 -24.95 -10.02 -38.89
CA ALA A 409 -24.10 -9.13 -38.08
C ALA A 409 -22.59 -9.32 -38.36
N LEU A 410 -22.17 -10.54 -38.72
CA LEU A 410 -20.79 -10.90 -39.04
C LEU A 410 -20.42 -10.68 -40.52
N ASP A 411 -21.36 -10.24 -41.36
CA ASP A 411 -21.13 -10.08 -42.79
C ASP A 411 -20.46 -8.73 -43.14
N GLY A 412 -19.58 -8.79 -44.14
CA GLY A 412 -18.91 -7.63 -44.76
C GLY A 412 -18.27 -6.62 -43.81
N GLU A 413 -18.58 -5.35 -44.03
CA GLU A 413 -17.99 -4.18 -43.37
C GLU A 413 -18.38 -4.08 -41.88
N ASN A 414 -19.51 -4.67 -41.48
CA ASN A 414 -19.99 -4.65 -40.11
C ASN A 414 -19.11 -5.46 -39.16
N SER A 415 -18.44 -6.52 -39.62
CA SER A 415 -17.49 -7.27 -38.79
C SER A 415 -16.19 -6.50 -38.56
N ALA A 416 -15.77 -5.65 -39.51
CA ALA A 416 -14.53 -4.87 -39.40
C ALA A 416 -14.64 -3.74 -38.37
N HIS A 417 -15.84 -3.16 -38.23
CA HIS A 417 -16.12 -2.08 -37.28
C HIS A 417 -16.37 -2.57 -35.84
N ARG A 418 -16.56 -3.89 -35.62
CA ARG A 418 -16.75 -4.52 -34.30
C ARG A 418 -15.42 -4.89 -33.65
N ASN A 419 -14.56 -3.89 -33.47
CA ASN A 419 -13.31 -4.05 -32.71
C ASN A 419 -13.52 -3.70 -31.22
N PHE A 420 -12.52 -3.99 -30.41
CA PHE A 420 -12.55 -3.73 -28.98
C PHE A 420 -12.67 -2.24 -28.65
N LEU A 421 -12.05 -1.35 -29.44
CA LEU A 421 -12.14 0.09 -29.24
C LEU A 421 -13.56 0.62 -29.50
N ALA A 422 -14.26 0.09 -30.51
CA ALA A 422 -15.67 0.38 -30.76
C ALA A 422 -16.54 -0.12 -29.59
N TYR A 423 -16.20 -1.27 -28.98
CA TYR A 423 -16.87 -1.74 -27.76
C TYR A 423 -16.63 -0.80 -26.56
N VAL A 424 -15.41 -0.26 -26.41
CA VAL A 424 -15.08 0.74 -25.38
C VAL A 424 -15.93 2.00 -25.56
N GLN A 425 -16.06 2.51 -26.79
CA GLN A 425 -16.89 3.67 -27.12
C GLN A 425 -18.38 3.39 -26.90
N TYR A 426 -18.88 2.24 -27.36
CA TYR A 426 -20.26 1.78 -27.12
C TYR A 426 -20.60 1.75 -25.63
N LYS A 427 -19.68 1.23 -24.80
CA LYS A 427 -19.86 1.17 -23.36
C LYS A 427 -19.81 2.55 -22.70
N ALA A 428 -18.95 3.44 -23.20
CA ALA A 428 -18.92 4.84 -22.75
C ALA A 428 -20.25 5.54 -23.05
N GLY A 429 -20.78 5.40 -24.27
CA GLY A 429 -22.08 5.95 -24.67
C GLY A 429 -23.24 5.41 -23.83
N LYS A 430 -23.27 4.10 -23.55
CA LYS A 430 -24.27 3.50 -22.65
C LYS A 430 -24.19 4.01 -21.21
N VAL A 431 -23.00 4.27 -20.68
CA VAL A 431 -22.84 4.84 -19.34
C VAL A 431 -23.38 6.26 -19.30
N THR A 432 -23.07 7.08 -20.29
CA THR A 432 -23.59 8.46 -20.43
C THR A 432 -25.11 8.46 -20.56
N GLN A 433 -25.68 7.58 -21.39
CA GLN A 433 -27.13 7.48 -21.57
C GLN A 433 -27.84 6.99 -20.31
N ARG A 434 -27.27 6.00 -19.59
CA ARG A 434 -27.82 5.53 -18.32
C ARG A 434 -27.76 6.60 -17.23
N ALA A 435 -26.68 7.38 -17.18
CA ALA A 435 -26.53 8.52 -16.28
C ALA A 435 -27.51 9.66 -16.59
N ALA A 436 -27.91 9.84 -17.87
CA ALA A 436 -28.94 10.81 -18.26
C ALA A 436 -30.37 10.33 -17.98
N ILE A 437 -30.63 9.02 -18.04
CA ILE A 437 -31.96 8.44 -17.76
C ILE A 437 -32.24 8.33 -16.25
N GLN A 438 -31.20 8.21 -15.42
CA GLN A 438 -31.34 8.07 -13.96
C GLN A 438 -31.94 9.29 -13.23
N PRO A 439 -31.63 10.55 -13.59
CA PRO A 439 -32.37 11.71 -13.08
C PRO A 439 -33.78 11.83 -13.67
N ALA A 440 -34.04 11.29 -14.87
CA ALA A 440 -35.36 11.35 -15.49
C ALA A 440 -36.38 10.36 -14.89
N LEU A 441 -35.95 9.22 -14.34
CA LEU A 441 -36.82 8.29 -13.62
C LEU A 441 -37.11 8.69 -12.17
N ALA A 442 -36.35 9.62 -11.60
CA ALA A 442 -36.63 10.22 -10.29
C ALA A 442 -37.66 11.37 -10.39
N ALA A 443 -37.96 11.84 -11.59
CA ALA A 443 -38.98 12.85 -11.87
C ALA A 443 -40.19 12.22 -12.57
N GLN A 444 -40.86 11.26 -11.92
CA GLN A 444 -42.25 10.94 -12.27
C GLN A 444 -43.19 11.91 -11.52
N PRO A 445 -44.12 12.58 -12.19
CA PRO A 445 -45.02 13.54 -11.56
C PRO A 445 -46.00 12.81 -10.63
N ALA A 446 -45.94 13.15 -9.35
CA ALA A 446 -46.91 12.72 -8.36
C ALA A 446 -48.30 13.27 -8.72
N ALA A 447 -49.24 12.33 -8.79
CA ALA A 447 -50.67 12.42 -8.52
C ALA A 447 -51.36 13.81 -8.58
N VAL A 448 -52.30 13.87 -9.53
CA VAL A 448 -53.43 14.79 -9.62
C VAL A 448 -54.11 15.00 -8.26
N ALA A 449 -54.17 16.25 -7.79
CA ALA A 449 -55.05 16.69 -6.71
C ALA A 449 -56.01 17.76 -7.24
N ILE A 450 -57.30 17.48 -7.06
CA ILE A 450 -58.48 18.23 -7.52
C ILE A 450 -58.82 19.32 -6.49
N VAL A 451 -59.06 20.56 -6.92
CA VAL A 451 -59.87 21.55 -6.19
C VAL A 451 -60.64 22.44 -7.20
N PRO A 452 -61.96 22.69 -7.04
CA PRO A 452 -62.78 23.49 -7.96
C PRO A 452 -63.05 24.92 -7.39
N PRO A 453 -63.93 25.77 -7.96
CA PRO A 453 -63.54 26.92 -8.78
C PRO A 453 -63.99 28.29 -8.22
N VAL A 454 -63.36 29.39 -8.65
CA VAL A 454 -63.91 30.76 -8.51
C VAL A 454 -63.60 31.60 -9.77
N GLU A 455 -64.67 31.93 -10.50
CA GLU A 455 -64.91 33.02 -11.47
C GLU A 455 -64.53 34.41 -10.89
N THR A 456 -64.20 35.51 -11.57
CA THR A 456 -63.98 35.97 -12.97
C THR A 456 -63.48 37.41 -12.85
N ALA A 457 -62.60 37.88 -13.75
CA ALA A 457 -62.66 39.25 -14.29
C ALA A 457 -61.70 39.44 -15.50
N THR A 458 -62.31 39.69 -16.65
CA THR A 458 -61.86 40.32 -17.92
C THR A 458 -60.85 41.48 -17.75
N ALA A 459 -60.05 41.95 -18.72
CA ALA A 459 -59.70 41.64 -20.11
C ALA A 459 -58.54 42.58 -20.51
N HIS A 460 -57.65 42.17 -21.42
CA HIS A 460 -57.28 42.91 -22.64
C HIS A 460 -56.15 42.22 -23.40
N ALA A 461 -56.34 42.12 -24.71
CA ALA A 461 -55.39 41.62 -25.69
C ALA A 461 -54.44 42.73 -26.17
N VAL A 462 -53.25 42.35 -26.65
CA VAL A 462 -52.69 42.67 -27.98
C VAL A 462 -51.19 42.26 -28.07
N ALA A 463 -50.84 41.69 -29.23
CA ALA A 463 -49.52 41.59 -29.90
C ALA A 463 -48.46 40.55 -29.48
N GLU A 464 -48.54 39.39 -30.15
CA GLU A 464 -47.51 38.77 -31.00
C GLU A 464 -46.06 39.33 -30.97
N THR A 465 -45.09 38.52 -30.51
CA THR A 465 -43.76 38.33 -31.14
C THR A 465 -42.98 37.16 -30.51
N ALA A 466 -42.35 36.34 -31.34
CA ALA A 466 -41.27 35.42 -31.01
C ALA A 466 -40.07 35.76 -31.91
N PRO A 467 -38.85 35.24 -31.70
CA PRO A 467 -38.10 34.98 -30.46
C PRO A 467 -36.73 35.73 -30.48
N ALA A 468 -36.13 36.03 -29.32
CA ALA A 468 -34.73 36.51 -29.26
C ALA A 468 -33.93 35.68 -28.27
N ALA A 469 -32.78 35.19 -28.75
CA ALA A 469 -31.85 34.31 -28.10
C ALA A 469 -31.31 34.90 -26.79
N ALA A 470 -31.26 34.06 -25.74
CA ALA A 470 -30.58 34.37 -24.50
C ALA A 470 -29.06 34.23 -24.69
N THR A 471 -28.36 35.35 -24.56
CA THR A 471 -26.90 35.45 -24.47
C THR A 471 -26.47 35.12 -23.04
N GLU A 472 -25.47 34.24 -22.89
CA GLU A 472 -24.83 33.90 -21.62
C GLU A 472 -24.06 35.09 -21.01
N PRO A 473 -23.93 35.16 -19.67
CA PRO A 473 -23.26 36.26 -18.97
C PRO A 473 -21.73 36.08 -19.00
N THR A 474 -21.01 37.07 -19.55
CA THR A 474 -19.53 37.10 -19.54
C THR A 474 -19.02 37.88 -18.31
N ALA A 475 -18.07 37.30 -17.60
CA ALA A 475 -17.45 37.82 -16.37
C ALA A 475 -16.86 39.24 -16.54
N ALA A 476 -17.07 40.11 -15.54
CA ALA A 476 -16.56 41.48 -15.51
C ALA A 476 -15.04 41.50 -15.19
N ILE A 477 -14.23 41.95 -16.14
CA ILE A 477 -12.78 42.14 -15.98
C ILE A 477 -12.53 43.50 -15.32
N LYS A 478 -11.71 43.55 -14.26
CA LYS A 478 -11.34 44.80 -13.57
C LYS A 478 -10.30 45.59 -14.37
N ALA A 479 -10.66 46.79 -14.82
CA ALA A 479 -9.79 47.63 -15.67
C ALA A 479 -8.46 48.07 -15.02
N SER A 480 -8.40 48.13 -13.68
CA SER A 480 -7.18 48.53 -12.93
C SER A 480 -6.08 47.47 -12.92
N GLU A 481 -6.43 46.20 -13.10
CA GLU A 481 -5.50 45.06 -13.11
C GLU A 481 -5.18 44.60 -14.54
N PHE A 482 -5.87 45.17 -15.53
CA PHE A 482 -5.68 44.86 -16.94
C PHE A 482 -4.49 45.63 -17.52
N HIS A 483 -3.87 45.09 -18.58
CA HIS A 483 -2.74 45.73 -19.26
C HIS A 483 -3.13 47.14 -19.73
N ASP A 484 -2.22 48.10 -19.64
CA ASP A 484 -2.47 49.48 -20.05
C ASP A 484 -2.67 49.56 -21.57
N VAL A 485 -3.91 49.76 -21.99
CA VAL A 485 -4.31 49.84 -23.41
C VAL A 485 -4.57 51.28 -23.85
N THR A 486 -4.31 52.26 -22.99
CA THR A 486 -4.60 53.69 -23.29
C THR A 486 -3.71 54.27 -24.40
N GLY A 487 -2.53 53.70 -24.62
CA GLY A 487 -1.56 54.13 -25.64
C GLY A 487 -1.77 53.53 -27.04
N LEU A 488 -2.72 52.60 -27.22
CA LEU A 488 -2.98 51.96 -28.51
C LEU A 488 -3.83 52.87 -29.42
N ALA A 489 -3.56 52.91 -30.73
CA ALA A 489 -4.44 53.59 -31.70
C ALA A 489 -5.72 52.76 -31.91
N GLU A 490 -6.85 53.39 -32.27
CA GLU A 490 -8.14 52.70 -32.41
C GLU A 490 -8.09 51.54 -33.43
N GLU A 491 -7.31 51.71 -34.51
CA GLU A 491 -7.06 50.69 -35.53
C GLU A 491 -6.29 49.46 -35.01
N SER A 492 -5.50 49.63 -33.94
CA SER A 492 -4.72 48.55 -33.33
C SER A 492 -5.50 47.76 -32.26
N LEU A 493 -6.70 48.21 -31.86
CA LEU A 493 -7.52 47.54 -30.85
C LEU A 493 -8.06 46.19 -31.33
N ALA A 494 -8.35 46.04 -32.62
CA ALA A 494 -8.78 44.77 -33.21
C ALA A 494 -7.65 43.72 -33.25
N VAL A 495 -6.39 44.16 -33.27
CA VAL A 495 -5.22 43.27 -33.19
C VAL A 495 -4.93 42.94 -31.73
N ALA A 496 -5.01 43.93 -30.84
CA ALA A 496 -4.82 43.74 -29.40
C ALA A 496 -5.90 42.85 -28.77
N SER A 497 -7.16 42.91 -29.25
CA SER A 497 -8.26 42.05 -28.78
C SER A 497 -7.97 40.56 -29.04
N ARG A 498 -7.39 40.25 -30.21
CA ARG A 498 -6.93 38.90 -30.56
C ARG A 498 -5.73 38.46 -29.72
N ALA A 499 -4.78 39.36 -29.46
CA ALA A 499 -3.59 39.05 -28.66
C ALA A 499 -3.92 38.82 -27.18
N LEU A 500 -4.90 39.55 -26.65
CA LEU A 500 -5.28 39.52 -25.23
C LEU A 500 -6.48 38.60 -24.93
N ASN A 501 -7.05 37.93 -25.94
CA ASN A 501 -8.23 37.05 -25.84
C ASN A 501 -9.45 37.74 -25.18
N VAL A 502 -9.67 39.03 -25.48
CA VAL A 502 -10.82 39.81 -24.98
C VAL A 502 -11.61 40.34 -26.18
N THR A 503 -12.94 40.44 -26.08
CA THR A 503 -13.74 41.00 -27.18
C THR A 503 -13.41 42.47 -27.42
N GLU A 504 -13.50 42.94 -28.68
CA GLU A 504 -13.16 44.33 -29.02
C GLU A 504 -14.00 45.35 -28.23
N ALA A 505 -15.28 45.04 -28.00
CA ALA A 505 -16.18 45.87 -27.20
C ALA A 505 -15.73 45.96 -25.73
N GLN A 506 -15.31 44.85 -25.13
CA GLN A 506 -14.78 44.84 -23.76
C GLN A 506 -13.43 45.57 -23.67
N LEU A 507 -12.58 45.47 -24.69
CA LEU A 507 -11.29 46.16 -24.71
C LEU A 507 -11.45 47.69 -24.81
N ARG A 508 -12.47 48.16 -25.53
CA ARG A 508 -12.85 49.59 -25.59
C ARG A 508 -13.36 50.09 -24.23
N ASP A 509 -14.25 49.35 -23.59
CA ASP A 509 -14.77 49.70 -22.25
C ASP A 509 -13.65 49.73 -21.19
N ILE A 510 -12.77 48.73 -21.19
CA ILE A 510 -11.58 48.71 -20.31
C ILE A 510 -10.69 49.94 -20.57
N ARG A 511 -10.47 50.31 -21.83
CA ARG A 511 -9.66 51.49 -22.17
C ARG A 511 -10.27 52.79 -21.62
N GLU A 512 -11.58 52.98 -21.74
CA GLU A 512 -12.26 54.17 -21.20
C GLU A 512 -12.18 54.20 -19.66
N GLN A 513 -12.36 53.06 -19.01
CA GLN A 513 -12.18 52.91 -17.57
C GLN A 513 -10.72 53.21 -17.14
N GLN A 514 -9.72 52.82 -17.93
CA GLN A 514 -8.32 53.15 -17.65
C GLN A 514 -8.00 54.63 -17.87
N GLN A 515 -8.56 55.27 -18.90
CA GLN A 515 -8.41 56.71 -19.13
C GLN A 515 -9.04 57.54 -18.01
N THR A 516 -10.21 57.14 -17.53
CA THR A 516 -10.87 57.77 -16.38
C THR A 516 -10.06 57.56 -15.09
N LEU A 517 -9.57 56.34 -14.83
CA LEU A 517 -8.69 56.07 -13.69
C LEU A 517 -7.37 56.86 -13.72
N LYS A 518 -6.78 57.06 -14.90
CA LYS A 518 -5.59 57.91 -15.09
C LYS A 518 -5.90 59.38 -14.82
N THR A 519 -7.05 59.86 -15.29
CA THR A 519 -7.52 61.24 -15.03
C THR A 519 -7.75 61.48 -13.53
N LEU A 520 -8.20 60.46 -12.81
CA LEU A 520 -8.40 60.49 -11.36
C LEU A 520 -7.13 60.21 -10.54
N GLY A 521 -5.98 59.94 -11.18
CA GLY A 521 -4.71 59.65 -10.50
C GLY A 521 -4.65 58.31 -9.76
N LEU A 522 -5.59 57.40 -10.03
CA LEU A 522 -5.76 56.10 -9.35
C LEU A 522 -5.25 54.91 -10.17
N PHE A 523 -4.57 55.16 -11.29
CA PHE A 523 -4.05 54.11 -12.17
C PHE A 523 -2.65 53.66 -11.73
N PRO A 524 -2.37 52.34 -11.61
CA PRO A 524 -1.09 51.84 -11.12
C PRO A 524 0.05 52.19 -12.09
N THR A 525 1.04 52.96 -11.63
CA THR A 525 2.29 53.22 -12.35
C THR A 525 3.23 52.02 -12.16
N LYS A 526 3.42 51.21 -13.20
CA LYS A 526 4.30 50.04 -13.14
C LYS A 526 5.76 50.51 -13.22
N THR A 527 6.50 50.40 -12.11
CA THR A 527 7.96 50.53 -12.08
C THR A 527 8.58 49.38 -12.86
N GLU A 528 9.26 49.66 -13.97
CA GLU A 528 10.00 48.66 -14.73
C GLU A 528 11.20 48.17 -13.90
N GLY A 529 11.15 46.90 -13.50
CA GLY A 529 12.30 46.16 -12.98
C GLY A 529 13.26 45.84 -14.13
N THR A 530 14.41 46.49 -14.11
CA THR A 530 15.55 46.30 -15.00
C THR A 530 16.09 44.87 -14.92
N LEU A 531 16.29 44.27 -16.09
CA LEU A 531 17.18 43.11 -16.28
C LEU A 531 18.64 43.56 -16.11
N SER A 532 19.27 43.10 -15.03
CA SER A 532 20.71 42.81 -14.92
C SER A 532 20.92 41.68 -13.95
#